data_AF-A0A2E5R4P6-F1
#
_entry.id   AF-A0A2E5R4P6-F1
#
_cell.length_a   1.000
_cell.length_b   1.000
_cell.length_c   1.000
_cell.angle_alpha   90.00
_cell.angle_beta   90.00
_cell.angle_gamma   90.00
#
_symmetry.space_group_name_H-M   'P 1'
#
loop_
_entity.id
_entity.type
_entity.pdbx_description
1 polymer ?
#
loop_
_entity_poly.entity_id
_entity_poly.type
_entity_poly.pdbx_seq_one_letter_code
_entity_poly.pdbx_strand_id
1 'polypeptide(L)'
;MAKKITFFAFGRDSYYHREWFKKHGFKFDRSSKKWAVYNLSEQLAEEYSSYCREFGLNFERSDRNIESFDYVDYLWEGRRGEFMKSYEKKILPKPLSQKTEK
;
A
#
# COMPACT_ATOMS: atom_id res chain seq x y z
N MET A 1 15.79 -18.15 0.42
CA MET A 1 15.72 -18.05 -1.06
C MET A 1 15.72 -16.58 -1.43
N ALA A 2 16.59 -16.13 -2.33
CA ALA A 2 16.59 -14.74 -2.76
C ALA A 2 15.26 -14.43 -3.47
N LYS A 3 14.50 -13.45 -2.98
CA LYS A 3 13.27 -13.01 -3.64
C LYS A 3 13.65 -12.43 -5.00
N LYS A 4 13.12 -13.00 -6.07
CA LYS A 4 13.32 -12.49 -7.43
C LYS A 4 12.43 -11.26 -7.58
N ILE A 5 13.02 -10.07 -7.50
CA ILE A 5 12.27 -8.82 -7.57
C ILE A 5 12.04 -8.47 -9.03
N THR A 6 10.80 -8.11 -9.35
CA THR A 6 10.44 -7.49 -10.62
C THR A 6 10.33 -6.00 -10.41
N PHE A 7 11.00 -5.22 -11.26
CA PHE A 7 11.03 -3.77 -11.20
C PHE A 7 10.44 -3.20 -12.49
N PHE A 8 9.50 -2.28 -12.34
CA PHE A 8 8.96 -1.51 -13.45
C PHE A 8 9.23 -0.03 -13.24
N ALA A 9 9.69 0.66 -14.29
CA ALA A 9 9.84 2.11 -14.32
C ALA A 9 8.99 2.70 -15.46
N PHE A 10 8.30 3.79 -15.20
CA PHE A 10 7.40 4.43 -16.18
C PHE A 10 7.19 5.91 -15.88
N GLY A 11 6.65 6.62 -16.86
CA GLY A 11 6.42 8.06 -16.77
C GLY A 11 6.80 8.79 -18.05
N ARG A 12 6.40 10.06 -18.16
CA ARG A 12 6.65 10.90 -19.34
C ARG A 12 8.14 11.08 -19.59
N ASP A 13 8.92 11.26 -18.52
CA ASP A 13 10.35 11.54 -18.61
C ASP A 13 11.19 10.28 -18.82
N SER A 14 10.59 9.08 -18.72
CA SER A 14 11.29 7.81 -18.98
C SER A 14 11.92 7.72 -20.38
N TYR A 15 11.44 8.53 -21.33
CA TYR A 15 12.05 8.68 -22.65
C TYR A 15 13.50 9.21 -22.57
N TYR A 16 13.76 10.21 -21.71
CA TYR A 16 15.07 10.82 -21.56
C TYR A 16 16.07 9.90 -20.81
N HIS A 17 15.56 8.94 -20.04
CA HIS A 17 16.37 7.97 -19.29
C HIS A 17 16.51 6.62 -20.02
N ARG A 18 16.08 6.54 -21.27
CA ARG A 18 16.07 5.31 -22.08
C ARG A 18 17.43 4.62 -22.19
N GLU A 19 18.50 5.38 -22.37
CA GLU A 19 19.85 4.83 -22.48
C GLU A 19 20.35 4.26 -21.15
N TRP A 20 20.02 4.93 -20.03
CA TRP A 20 20.30 4.40 -18.70
C TRP A 20 19.56 3.07 -18.46
N PHE A 21 18.26 3.01 -18.80
CA PHE A 21 17.47 1.79 -18.68
C PHE A 21 18.04 0.64 -19.50
N LYS A 22 18.38 0.86 -20.77
CA LYS A 22 19.01 -0.17 -21.62
C LYS A 22 20.33 -0.68 -21.04
N LYS A 23 21.18 0.23 -20.52
CA LYS A 23 22.47 -0.14 -19.92
C LYS A 23 22.31 -1.04 -18.70
N HIS A 24 21.23 -0.88 -17.94
CA HIS A 24 20.90 -1.68 -16.76
C HIS A 24 20.00 -2.90 -17.07
N GLY A 25 19.85 -3.25 -18.35
CA GLY A 25 19.15 -4.47 -18.77
C GLY A 25 17.63 -4.36 -18.83
N PHE A 26 17.06 -3.17 -18.68
CA PHE A 26 15.62 -2.97 -18.81
C PHE A 26 15.16 -3.18 -20.25
N LYS A 27 14.01 -3.84 -20.38
CA LYS A 27 13.30 -4.02 -21.65
C LYS A 27 12.06 -3.16 -21.66
N PHE A 28 11.88 -2.38 -22.72
CA PHE A 28 10.67 -1.59 -22.88
C PHE A 28 9.54 -2.49 -23.39
N ASP A 29 8.51 -2.64 -22.57
CA ASP A 29 7.27 -3.28 -22.98
C ASP A 29 6.35 -2.26 -23.65
N ARG A 30 6.07 -2.49 -24.94
CA ARG A 30 5.22 -1.61 -25.75
C ARG A 30 3.75 -1.66 -25.31
N SER A 31 3.30 -2.79 -24.75
CA SER A 31 1.90 -2.97 -24.34
C SER A 31 1.58 -2.12 -23.13
N SER A 32 2.41 -2.24 -22.08
CA SER A 32 2.25 -1.46 -20.85
C SER A 32 2.87 -0.06 -20.92
N LYS A 33 3.68 0.24 -21.94
CA LYS A 33 4.51 1.46 -22.05
C LYS A 33 5.43 1.64 -20.83
N LYS A 34 5.90 0.53 -20.25
CA LYS A 34 6.77 0.51 -19.07
C LYS A 34 8.13 -0.10 -19.42
N TRP A 35 9.17 0.34 -18.71
CA TRP A 35 10.45 -0.34 -18.67
C TRP A 35 10.41 -1.43 -17.60
N ALA A 36 10.69 -2.67 -17.99
CA ALA A 36 10.64 -3.81 -17.09
C ALA A 36 12.01 -4.46 -16.96
N VAL A 37 12.37 -4.85 -15.74
CA VAL A 37 13.51 -5.74 -15.45
C VAL A 37 13.04 -6.82 -14.49
N TYR A 38 13.47 -8.05 -14.75
CA TYR A 38 13.08 -9.25 -14.01
C TYR A 38 14.29 -9.85 -13.31
N ASN A 39 14.04 -10.57 -12.20
CA ASN A 39 15.06 -11.26 -11.42
C ASN A 39 16.16 -10.34 -10.87
N LEU A 40 15.75 -9.18 -10.33
CA LEU A 40 16.66 -8.22 -9.73
C LEU A 40 16.97 -8.59 -8.27
N SER A 41 18.19 -8.28 -7.82
CA SER A 41 18.56 -8.33 -6.40
C SER A 41 18.01 -7.13 -5.64
N GLU A 42 17.88 -7.25 -4.32
CA GLU A 42 17.34 -6.18 -3.46
C GLU A 42 18.20 -4.91 -3.50
N GLN A 43 19.53 -5.06 -3.50
CA GLN A 43 20.47 -3.94 -3.56
C GLN A 43 20.30 -3.14 -4.85
N LEU A 44 20.24 -3.82 -6.01
CA LEU A 44 20.02 -3.15 -7.29
C LEU A 44 18.62 -2.54 -7.37
N ALA A 45 17.61 -3.19 -6.80
CA ALA A 45 16.26 -2.64 -6.75
C ALA A 45 16.21 -1.33 -5.94
N GLU A 46 16.98 -1.21 -4.87
CA GLU A 46 17.09 0.01 -4.07
C GLU A 46 17.87 1.12 -4.78
N GLU A 47 18.95 0.78 -5.48
CA GLU A 47 19.68 1.70 -6.35
C GLU A 47 18.76 2.28 -7.44
N TYR A 48 18.02 1.41 -8.14
CA TYR A 48 17.10 1.82 -9.20
C TYR A 48 15.92 2.64 -8.66
N SER A 49 15.47 2.34 -7.44
CA SER A 49 14.46 3.16 -6.75
C SER A 49 14.99 4.56 -6.44
N SER A 50 16.23 4.65 -5.98
CA SER A 50 16.88 5.93 -5.66
C SER A 50 17.03 6.78 -6.91
N TYR A 51 17.47 6.18 -8.02
CA TYR A 51 17.52 6.84 -9.33
C TYR A 51 16.14 7.35 -9.75
N CYS A 52 15.10 6.51 -9.67
CA CYS A 52 13.75 6.94 -10.04
C CYS A 52 13.25 8.09 -9.16
N ARG A 53 13.57 8.11 -7.86
CA ARG A 53 13.21 9.21 -6.95
C ARG A 53 13.94 10.51 -7.26
N GLU A 54 15.22 10.43 -7.57
CA GLU A 54 16.05 11.59 -7.91
C GLU A 54 15.51 12.32 -9.16
N PHE A 55 15.12 11.54 -10.17
CA PHE A 55 14.63 12.06 -11.45
C PHE A 55 13.09 12.16 -11.52
N GLY A 56 12.37 11.92 -10.43
CA GLY A 56 10.90 12.04 -10.38
C GLY A 56 10.16 11.02 -11.26
N LEU A 57 10.76 9.87 -11.54
CA LEU A 57 10.17 8.79 -12.33
C LEU A 57 9.26 7.91 -11.46
N ASN A 58 8.14 7.47 -12.04
CA ASN A 58 7.26 6.51 -11.38
C ASN A 58 7.84 5.11 -11.50
N PHE A 59 7.70 4.30 -10.45
CA PHE A 59 8.17 2.93 -10.46
C PHE A 59 7.32 2.02 -9.57
N GLU A 60 7.28 0.74 -9.91
CA GLU A 60 6.62 -0.33 -9.16
C GLU A 60 7.66 -1.41 -8.85
N ARG A 61 7.63 -1.95 -7.62
CA ARG A 61 8.46 -3.08 -7.22
C ARG A 61 7.61 -4.20 -6.67
N SER A 62 7.89 -5.43 -7.10
CA SER A 62 7.13 -6.59 -6.64
C SER A 62 7.35 -6.92 -5.17
N ASP A 63 8.46 -6.52 -4.56
CA ASP A 63 8.76 -6.81 -3.15
C ASP A 63 8.03 -5.89 -2.17
N ARG A 64 7.69 -4.68 -2.60
CA ARG A 64 6.97 -3.67 -1.80
C ARG A 64 5.50 -3.56 -2.21
N ASN A 65 5.00 -4.54 -2.94
CA ASN A 65 3.61 -4.54 -3.35
C ASN A 65 2.74 -4.79 -2.11
N ILE A 66 1.97 -3.78 -1.70
CA ILE A 66 0.95 -3.94 -0.67
C ILE A 66 -0.21 -4.67 -1.36
N GLU A 67 -0.18 -6.00 -1.37
CA GLU A 67 -1.20 -6.82 -2.05
C GLU A 67 -2.61 -6.56 -1.48
N SER A 68 -2.71 -6.17 -0.21
CA SER A 68 -3.92 -5.65 0.40
C SER A 68 -3.58 -4.65 1.51
N PHE A 69 -4.15 -3.45 1.44
CA PHE A 69 -4.11 -2.49 2.54
C PHE A 69 -5.33 -2.77 3.42
N ASP A 70 -5.11 -3.30 4.62
CA ASP A 70 -6.20 -3.55 5.57
C ASP A 70 -6.64 -2.23 6.20
N TYR A 71 -7.62 -1.59 5.56
CA TYR A 71 -8.26 -0.38 6.06
C TYR A 71 -8.85 -0.58 7.47
N VAL A 72 -9.33 -1.78 7.80
CA VAL A 72 -9.94 -2.05 9.10
C VAL A 72 -8.88 -2.05 10.19
N ASP A 73 -7.71 -2.61 9.94
CA ASP A 73 -6.63 -2.58 10.92
C ASP A 73 -6.04 -1.16 11.07
N TYR A 74 -5.85 -0.45 9.96
CA TYR A 74 -5.31 0.92 9.97
C TYR A 74 -6.23 1.93 10.68
N LEU A 75 -7.53 1.94 10.37
CA LEU A 75 -8.48 2.89 10.97
C LEU A 75 -8.72 2.64 12.45
N TRP A 76 -8.52 1.41 12.91
CA TRP A 76 -8.89 1.02 14.27
C TRP A 76 -7.68 0.76 15.18
N GLU A 77 -6.43 0.86 14.69
CA GLU A 77 -5.17 0.67 15.46
C GLU A 77 -5.22 -0.50 16.47
N GLY A 78 -5.89 -1.61 16.13
CA GLY A 78 -6.13 -2.71 17.08
C GLY A 78 -7.05 -2.40 18.28
N ARG A 79 -7.58 -1.17 18.42
CA ARG A 79 -8.52 -0.74 19.49
C ARG A 79 -9.99 -1.01 19.18
N ARG A 80 -10.30 -1.70 18.08
CA ARG A 80 -11.68 -2.01 17.67
C ARG A 80 -12.52 -2.62 18.80
N GLY A 81 -11.92 -3.48 19.63
CA GLY A 81 -12.60 -4.12 20.76
C GLY A 81 -12.96 -3.16 21.91
N GLU A 82 -12.25 -2.05 22.05
CA GLU A 82 -12.53 -1.05 23.09
C GLU A 82 -13.74 -0.18 22.71
N PHE A 83 -13.85 0.19 21.43
CA PHE A 83 -14.93 1.04 20.92
C PHE A 83 -16.22 0.28 20.59
N MET A 84 -16.15 -1.04 20.38
CA MET A 84 -17.32 -1.91 20.13
C MET A 84 -18.02 -2.39 21.42
N LYS A 85 -17.63 -1.89 22.60
CA LYS A 85 -18.32 -2.23 23.86
C LYS A 85 -19.73 -1.66 23.84
N SER A 86 -20.73 -2.51 24.09
CA SER A 86 -22.10 -2.07 24.30
C SER A 86 -22.14 -1.07 25.45
N TYR A 87 -22.89 0.03 25.29
CA TYR A 87 -23.11 0.98 26.38
C TYR A 87 -23.63 0.26 27.62
N GLU A 88 -23.12 0.61 28.80
CA GLU A 88 -23.67 0.09 30.05
C GLU A 88 -25.15 0.45 30.11
N LYS A 89 -26.01 -0.57 30.30
CA LYS A 89 -27.44 -0.35 30.52
C LYS A 89 -27.61 0.42 31.82
N LYS A 90 -27.65 1.75 31.75
CA LYS A 90 -28.02 2.60 32.87
C LYS A 90 -29.45 2.26 33.25
N ILE A 91 -29.65 1.86 34.51
CA ILE A 91 -30.98 1.61 35.06
C ILE A 91 -31.67 2.97 35.16
N LEU A 92 -32.63 3.23 34.26
CA LEU A 92 -33.44 4.43 34.35
C LEU A 92 -34.31 4.36 35.63
N PRO A 93 -34.40 5.44 36.41
CA PRO A 93 -35.27 5.45 37.58
C PRO A 93 -36.73 5.26 37.14
N LYS A 94 -37.47 4.40 37.84
CA LYS A 94 -38.90 4.18 37.57
C LYS A 94 -39.70 5.39 38.08
N PRO A 95 -40.63 5.95 37.28
CA PRO A 95 -41.47 7.05 37.74
C PRO A 95 -42.41 6.58 38.85
N LEU A 96 -42.60 7.39 39.90
CA LEU A 96 -43.48 7.10 41.05
C LEU A 96 -44.97 7.01 40.71
N SER A 97 -45.37 7.43 39.50
CA SER A 97 -46.77 7.35 39.07
C SER A 97 -47.09 5.99 38.45
N GLN A 98 -47.05 4.93 39.25
CA GLN A 98 -47.91 3.78 38.96
C GLN A 98 -49.28 4.09 39.53
N LYS A 99 -50.19 4.61 38.68
CA LYS A 99 -51.61 4.62 39.00
C LYS A 99 -51.99 3.18 39.30
N THR A 100 -52.40 2.93 40.53
CA THR A 100 -53.01 1.67 40.96
C THR A 100 -54.30 1.53 40.16
N GLU A 101 -54.28 0.70 39.12
CA GLU A 101 -55.53 0.24 38.50
C GLU A 101 -56.20 -0.69 39.51
N LYS A 102 -57.34 -0.24 40.04
CA LYS A 102 -58.31 -1.05 40.78
C LYS A 102 -59.28 -1.69 39.81
#